data_AF-A0A7C6D1V9-F1
#
_entry.id   AF-A0A7C6D1V9-F1
#
_cell.length_a   1.000
_cell.length_b   1.000
_cell.length_c   1.000
_cell.angle_alpha   90.00
_cell.angle_beta   90.00
_cell.angle_gamma   90.00
#
_symmetry.space_group_name_H-M   'P 1'
#
loop_
_entity.id
_entity.type
_entity.pdbx_description
1 polymer ?
#
loop_
_entity_poly.entity_id
_entity_poly.type
_entity_poly.pdbx_seq_one_letter_code
_entity_poly.pdbx_strand_id
1 'polypeptide(L)' 'MALGSSRSNQQVIPQAYQALNQFKYEVAAELGINPEYKTGYWGNITSRECGAVGGHMVRRMIAAAEQELLRQQGMLKPQL' A
#
# COMPACT_ATOMS: atom_id res chain seq x y z
N MET A 1 2.41 11.75 2.66
CA MET A 1 3.87 11.64 2.90
C MET A 1 4.42 13.05 2.81
N ALA A 2 5.28 13.44 3.77
CA ALA A 2 5.36 14.75 4.44
C ALA A 2 4.10 15.07 5.28
N LEU A 3 4.29 15.25 6.59
CA LEU A 3 3.27 15.79 7.49
C LEU A 3 3.02 17.26 7.07
N GLY A 4 1.77 17.66 6.86
CA GLY A 4 1.41 19.01 6.41
C GLY A 4 1.36 19.22 4.90
N SER A 5 1.60 18.20 4.08
CA SER A 5 1.29 18.28 2.65
C SER A 5 -0.22 18.09 2.44
N SER A 6 -0.96 19.20 2.32
CA SER A 6 -2.37 19.20 1.89
C SER A 6 -2.46 18.74 0.44
N ARG A 7 -2.48 17.43 0.22
CA ARG A 7 -2.79 16.85 -1.09
C ARG A 7 -4.31 16.68 -1.20
N SER A 8 -4.87 17.17 -2.30
CA SER A 8 -6.27 16.99 -2.71
C SER A 8 -6.65 15.53 -3.04
N ASN A 9 -5.79 14.55 -2.73
CA ASN A 9 -6.07 13.14 -3.00
C ASN A 9 -7.04 12.60 -1.95
N GLN A 10 -8.34 12.69 -2.26
CA GLN A 10 -9.36 11.96 -1.52
C GLN A 10 -9.12 10.45 -1.68
N GLN A 11 -9.17 9.73 -0.57
CA GLN A 11 -9.11 8.28 -0.59
C GLN A 11 -10.42 7.73 -1.13
N VAL A 12 -10.33 6.77 -2.04
CA VAL A 12 -11.50 6.09 -2.62
C VAL A 12 -12.33 5.40 -1.53
N ILE A 13 -11.66 4.80 -0.55
CA ILE A 13 -12.28 4.15 0.60
C ILE A 13 -11.64 4.73 1.87
N PRO A 14 -12.20 5.79 2.47
CA PRO A 14 -11.64 6.45 3.65
C PRO A 14 -11.44 5.50 4.84
N GLN A 15 -12.31 4.50 4.97
CA GLN A 15 -12.25 3.49 6.04
C GLN A 15 -10.97 2.64 5.97
N ALA A 16 -10.38 2.50 4.78
CA ALA A 16 -9.15 1.74 4.59
C ALA A 16 -7.88 2.53 4.96
N TYR A 17 -7.99 3.82 5.35
CA TYR A 17 -6.84 4.68 5.65
C TYR A 17 -5.85 4.02 6.61
N GLN A 18 -6.34 3.52 7.75
CA GLN A 18 -5.49 2.97 8.80
C GLN A 18 -4.78 1.70 8.34
N ALA A 19 -5.51 0.80 7.68
CA ALA A 19 -4.96 -0.43 7.12
C ALA A 19 -3.88 -0.14 6.06
N LEU A 20 -4.16 0.78 5.12
CA LEU A 20 -3.19 1.19 4.09
C LEU A 20 -1.96 1.87 4.69
N ASN A 21 -2.15 2.64 5.76
CA ASN A 21 -1.05 3.30 6.44
C ASN A 21 -0.15 2.30 7.17
N GLN A 22 -0.73 1.32 7.86
CA GLN A 22 -0.01 0.21 8.47
C GLN A 22 0.77 -0.58 7.40
N PHE A 23 0.10 -0.93 6.30
CA PHE A 23 0.71 -1.65 5.20
C PHE A 23 1.88 -0.89 4.55
N LYS A 24 1.77 0.43 4.41
CA LYS A 24 2.87 1.29 3.97
C LYS A 24 4.11 1.17 4.85
N TYR A 25 3.94 1.11 6.18
CA TYR A 25 5.06 0.95 7.12
C TYR A 25 5.66 -0.45 7.07
N GLU A 26 4.85 -1.49 6.89
CA GLU A 26 5.33 -2.86 6.70
C GLU A 26 6.20 -2.98 5.46
N VAL A 27 5.72 -2.47 4.32
CA VAL A 27 6.49 -2.45 3.07
C VAL A 27 7.77 -1.62 3.20
N ALA A 28 7.72 -0.50 3.92
CA ALA A 28 8.91 0.30 4.20
C ALA A 28 9.97 -0.47 4.99
N ALA A 29 9.53 -1.24 5.99
CA ALA A 29 10.40 -2.09 6.79
C ALA A 29 11.00 -3.23 5.95
N GLU A 30 10.19 -3.89 5.12
CA GLU A 30 10.62 -4.96 4.20
C GLU A 30 11.67 -4.48 3.19
N LEU A 31 11.49 -3.27 2.65
CA LEU A 31 12.39 -2.69 1.66
C LEU A 31 13.69 -2.12 2.26
N GLY A 32 13.79 -2.00 3.58
CA GLY A 32 14.99 -1.48 4.24
C GLY A 32 15.34 -0.05 3.85
N ILE A 33 14.34 0.78 3.50
CA ILE A 33 14.55 2.20 3.16
C ILE A 33 15.00 3.01 4.38
N ASN A 34 15.45 4.24 4.16
CA ASN A 34 15.84 5.17 5.22
C ASN A 34 14.86 5.15 6.42
N PRO A 35 15.30 4.79 7.64
CA PRO A 35 14.45 4.60 8.81
C PRO A 35 13.77 5.87 9.33
N GLU A 36 14.05 7.05 8.76
CA GLU A 36 13.37 8.31 9.08
C GLU A 36 11.84 8.21 8.92
N TYR A 37 11.31 7.27 8.13
CA TYR A 37 9.86 7.04 8.07
C TYR A 37 9.24 6.75 9.44
N LYS A 38 10.01 6.19 10.38
CA LYS A 38 9.55 5.85 11.74
C LYS A 38 9.14 7.08 12.55
N THR A 39 9.64 8.26 12.19
CA THR A 39 9.23 9.56 12.77
C THR A 39 7.82 9.97 12.35
N GLY A 40 7.23 9.28 11.36
CA GLY A 40 6.00 9.68 10.70
C GLY A 40 6.19 10.74 9.61
N TYR A 41 7.36 11.38 9.55
CA TYR A 41 7.69 12.37 8.52
C TYR A 41 8.45 11.72 7.36
N TRP A 42 7.78 11.64 6.21
CA TRP A 42 8.34 11.06 4.99
C TRP A 42 9.01 12.08 4.06
N GLY A 43 9.08 13.37 4.45
CA GLY A 43 9.59 14.42 3.58
C GLY A 43 11.11 14.42 3.40
N ASN A 44 11.84 13.76 4.31
CA ASN A 44 13.30 13.60 4.21
C ASN A 44 13.73 12.33 3.45
N ILE A 45 12.78 11.44 3.16
CA ILE A 45 13.03 10.20 2.43
C ILE A 45 13.10 10.52 0.95
N THR A 46 14.02 9.89 0.23
CA THR A 46 14.16 10.17 -1.19
C THR A 46 12.90 9.80 -1.97
N SER A 47 12.58 10.55 -3.03
CA SER A 47 11.45 10.24 -3.91
C SER A 47 11.53 8.82 -4.50
N ARG A 48 12.75 8.32 -4.71
CA ARG A 48 12.99 6.95 -5.18
C ARG A 48 12.51 5.91 -4.16
N GLU A 49 12.88 6.08 -2.89
CA GLU A 49 12.46 5.17 -1.82
C GLU A 49 10.96 5.25 -1.56
N CYS A 50 10.39 6.45 -1.52
CA CYS A 50 8.94 6.63 -1.39
C CYS A 50 8.19 5.98 -2.56
N GLY A 51 8.70 6.14 -3.78
CA GLY A 51 8.16 5.50 -4.98
C GLY A 51 8.26 3.98 -4.93
N ALA A 52 9.37 3.43 -4.43
CA ALA A 52 9.54 2.00 -4.26
C ALA A 52 8.51 1.43 -3.28
N VAL A 53 8.30 2.06 -2.12
CA VAL A 53 7.26 1.66 -1.15
C VAL A 53 5.88 1.65 -1.81
N GLY A 54 5.48 2.76 -2.44
CA GLY A 54 4.18 2.85 -3.09
C GLY A 54 3.98 1.82 -4.20
N GLY A 55 5.00 1.57 -5.02
CA GLY A 55 4.96 0.55 -6.07
C GLY A 55 4.84 -0.88 -5.53
N HIS A 56 5.56 -1.21 -4.46
CA HIS A 56 5.46 -2.52 -3.80
C HIS A 56 4.09 -2.74 -3.16
N MET A 57 3.52 -1.70 -2.53
CA MET A 57 2.15 -1.76 -2.01
C MET A 57 1.15 -2.12 -3.11
N VAL A 58 1.19 -1.41 -4.25
CA VAL A 58 0.27 -1.66 -5.38
C VAL A 58 0.43 -3.08 -5.91
N ARG A 59 1.67 -3.55 -6.14
CA ARG A 59 1.93 -4.91 -6.64
C ARG A 59 1.33 -5.99 -5.72
N ARG A 60 1.50 -5.86 -4.41
CA ARG A 60 0.94 -6.81 -3.43
C ARG A 60 -0.58 -6.76 -3.37
N MET A 61 -1.18 -5.56 -3.42
CA MET A 61 -2.64 -5.42 -3.44
C MET A 61 -3.26 -6.03 -4.70
N ILE A 62 -2.65 -5.82 -5.86
CA ILE A 62 -3.10 -6.42 -7.13
C ILE A 62 -2.96 -7.94 -7.07
N ALA A 63 -1.83 -8.47 -6.60
CA ALA A 63 -1.66 -9.92 -6.45
C ALA A 63 -2.72 -10.54 -5.53
N ALA A 64 -3.05 -9.90 -4.41
CA ALA A 64 -4.11 -10.35 -3.51
C ALA A 64 -5.51 -10.26 -4.17
N ALA A 65 -5.78 -9.19 -4.93
CA ALA A 65 -7.03 -9.04 -5.67
C ALA A 65 -7.18 -10.10 -6.78
N GLU A 66 -6.11 -10.41 -7.52
CA GLU A 66 -6.08 -11.47 -8.52
C GLU A 66 -6.36 -12.85 -7.91
N GLN A 67 -5.76 -13.14 -6.74
CA GLN A 67 -6.03 -14.37 -5.99
C GLN A 67 -7.50 -14.47 -5.55
N GLU A 68 -8.07 -13.36 -5.08
CA GLU A 68 -9.47 -13.30 -4.66
C GLU A 68 -10.43 -13.47 -5.86
N LEU A 69 -10.11 -12.88 -7.01
CA LEU A 69 -10.89 -13.07 -8.25
C LEU A 69 -10.85 -14.53 -8.72
N LEU A 70 -9.69 -15.19 -8.65
CA LEU A 70 -9.57 -16.62 -8.93
C LEU A 70 -10.42 -17.47 -7.98
N ARG A 71 -10.40 -17.13 -6.68
CA ARG A 71 -11.23 -17.81 -5.66
C ARG A 71 -12.72 -17.67 -5.99
N GLN A 72 -13.18 -16.48 -6.34
CA GLN A 72 -14.58 -16.23 -6.73
C GLN A 72 -14.95 -16.96 -8.03
N GLN A 73 -14.04 -17.02 -9.01
CA GLN A 73 -14.25 -17.77 -10.25
C GLN A 73 -14.37 -19.28 -9.99
N GLY A 74 -13.58 -19.82 -9.05
CA GLY A 74 -13.71 -21.20 -8.60
C GLY A 74 -15.04 -21.50 -7.90
N MET A 75 -15.62 -20.52 -7.21
CA MET A 75 -16.95 -20.64 -6.58
C MET A 75 -18.11 -20.55 -7.58
N LEU A 76 -17.91 -19.94 -8.75
CA LEU A 76 -18.95 -19.73 -9.78
C LEU A 76 -19.07 -20.87 -10.80
N LYS A 77 -18.20 -21.88 -10.77
CA LYS A 77 -18.34 -23.08 -11.59
C LYS A 77 -18.96 -24.20 -10.74
N PRO A 78 -20.24 -24.56 -10.93
CA PRO A 78 -20.75 -25.81 -10.39
C PRO A 78 -19.86 -26.94 -10.89
N GLN A 79 -19.41 -27.79 -9.98
CA GLN A 79 -18.76 -29.05 -10.33
C GLN A 79 -19.77 -29.85 -11.17
N LEU A 80 -19.57 -29.89 -12.49
CA LEU A 80 -20.21 -30.86 -13.38
C LEU A 80 -19.47 -32.19 -13.25
#